data_AF-A0AAV2SPM9-F1
#
_entry.id   AF-A0AAV2SPM9-F1
#
_cell.length_a   1.000
_cell.length_b   1.000
_cell.length_c   1.000
_cell.angle_alpha   90.00
_cell.angle_beta   90.00
_cell.angle_gamma   90.00
#
_symmetry.space_group_name_H-M   'P 1'
#
loop_
_entity.id
_entity.type
_entity.pdbx_description
1 polymer ?
#
loop_
_entity_poly.entity_id
_entity_poly.type
_entity_poly.pdbx_seq_one_letter_code
_entity_poly.pdbx_strand_id
1 'polypeptide(L)'
;MYQGQPNMETVVKYFPYYVFSNMGGVDKIDALLGFYRTFFRSRKWFHRIFFHFMDVCLVNAWLVYRRDMKETASVEKPLTLYLFKAAVSEVLRKQNQPIMQKPRMGRPFTPQPDPARGYKRKLPQDEVIVDQMGHFPGSNSLRKRCKNTSCIGKTTTFCLKCKVHLCITSFRNCFCDFHGIDPDQYD
;
A
#
# COMPACT_ATOMS: atom_id res chain seq x y z
N MET A 1 -46.04 36.28 -25.28
CA MET A 1 -45.19 37.03 -26.22
C MET A 1 -44.01 36.13 -26.56
N TYR A 2 -43.98 35.55 -27.76
CA TYR A 2 -42.91 34.65 -28.19
C TYR A 2 -41.60 35.44 -28.31
N GLN A 3 -40.59 35.09 -27.52
CA GLN A 3 -39.21 35.51 -27.78
C GLN A 3 -38.82 34.89 -29.12
N GLY A 4 -38.63 35.73 -30.14
CA GLY A 4 -38.22 35.29 -31.47
C GLY A 4 -36.92 34.49 -31.39
N GLN A 5 -36.87 33.35 -32.07
CA GLN A 5 -35.64 32.55 -32.14
C GLN A 5 -34.52 33.39 -32.76
N PRO A 6 -33.31 33.37 -32.18
CA PRO A 6 -32.19 34.17 -32.70
C PRO A 6 -31.87 33.76 -34.14
N ASN A 7 -31.62 34.74 -35.01
CA ASN A 7 -31.27 34.46 -36.39
C ASN A 7 -29.93 33.70 -36.48
N MET A 8 -29.73 32.94 -37.56
CA MET A 8 -28.57 32.06 -37.74
C MET A 8 -27.23 32.83 -37.65
N GLU A 9 -27.18 34.07 -38.13
CA GLU A 9 -26.00 34.94 -38.05
C GLU A 9 -25.64 35.31 -36.61
N THR A 10 -26.63 35.58 -35.76
CA THR A 10 -26.43 35.86 -34.32
C THR A 10 -25.92 34.61 -33.61
N VAL A 11 -26.47 33.44 -33.94
CA VAL A 11 -26.01 32.18 -33.36
C VAL A 11 -24.54 31.94 -33.76
N VAL A 12 -24.18 32.03 -35.04
CA VAL A 12 -22.79 31.81 -35.48
C VAL A 12 -21.81 32.84 -34.89
N LYS A 13 -22.23 34.10 -34.73
CA LYS A 13 -21.37 35.17 -34.20
C LYS A 13 -21.10 35.02 -32.70
N TYR A 14 -22.10 34.64 -31.91
CA TYR A 14 -21.99 34.58 -30.44
C TYR A 14 -21.75 33.18 -29.88
N PHE A 15 -21.99 32.11 -30.66
CA PHE A 15 -21.73 30.73 -30.24
C PHE A 15 -20.27 30.49 -29.84
N PRO A 16 -19.24 30.94 -30.60
CA PRO A 16 -17.86 30.80 -30.18
C PRO A 16 -17.61 31.52 -28.85
N TYR A 17 -18.08 32.75 -28.70
CA TYR A 17 -17.92 33.52 -27.47
C TYR A 17 -18.58 32.85 -26.26
N TYR A 18 -19.78 32.31 -26.43
CA TYR A 18 -20.49 31.58 -25.38
C TYR A 18 -19.76 30.28 -25.01
N VAL A 19 -19.25 29.55 -26.00
CA VAL A 19 -18.47 28.33 -25.77
C VAL A 19 -17.17 28.69 -25.06
N PHE A 20 -16.36 29.64 -25.55
CA PHE A 20 -15.11 30.06 -24.91
C PHE A 20 -15.30 30.63 -23.50
N SER A 21 -16.41 31.31 -23.23
CA SER A 21 -16.69 31.87 -21.90
C SER A 21 -17.09 30.82 -20.86
N ASN A 22 -17.67 29.70 -21.30
CA ASN A 22 -18.14 28.61 -20.44
C ASN A 22 -17.22 27.39 -20.43
N MET A 23 -16.33 27.24 -21.43
CA MET A 23 -15.27 26.25 -21.46
C MET A 23 -14.17 26.65 -20.47
N GLY A 24 -13.75 25.70 -19.63
CA GLY A 24 -12.71 25.93 -18.62
C GLY A 24 -13.16 25.62 -17.19
N GLY A 25 -14.43 25.30 -16.96
CA GLY A 25 -14.87 24.76 -15.66
C GLY A 25 -14.18 23.44 -15.32
N VAL A 26 -14.13 22.52 -16.30
CA VAL A 26 -13.48 21.20 -16.17
C VAL A 26 -11.97 21.36 -16.02
N ASP A 27 -11.32 22.15 -16.87
CA ASP A 27 -9.86 22.37 -16.82
C ASP A 27 -9.40 22.98 -15.48
N LYS A 28 -10.21 23.86 -14.89
CA LYS A 28 -9.93 24.44 -13.56
C LYS A 28 -9.99 23.38 -12.47
N ILE A 29 -10.98 22.49 -12.50
CA ILE A 29 -11.08 21.38 -11.54
C ILE A 29 -9.90 20.42 -11.76
N ASP A 30 -9.57 20.07 -12.99
CA ASP A 30 -8.45 19.19 -13.31
C ASP A 30 -7.10 19.77 -12.83
N ALA A 31 -6.89 21.07 -12.99
CA ALA A 31 -5.73 21.76 -12.44
C ALA A 31 -5.69 21.68 -10.91
N LEU A 32 -6.81 21.94 -10.23
CA LEU A 32 -6.93 21.87 -8.77
C LEU A 32 -6.69 20.45 -8.23
N LEU A 33 -7.22 19.44 -8.92
CA LEU A 33 -6.97 18.04 -8.63
C LEU A 33 -5.50 17.66 -8.84
N GLY A 34 -4.85 18.24 -9.84
CA GLY A 34 -3.42 18.05 -10.14
C GLY A 34 -2.50 18.52 -9.01
N PHE A 35 -2.77 19.67 -8.40
CA PHE A 35 -1.89 20.27 -7.38
C PHE A 35 -1.77 19.44 -6.09
N TYR A 36 -2.88 18.86 -5.61
CA TYR A 36 -2.94 18.16 -4.33
C TYR A 36 -3.61 16.79 -4.42
N ARG A 37 -3.25 16.01 -5.45
CA ARG A 37 -3.80 14.67 -5.67
C ARG A 37 -3.45 13.70 -4.55
N THR A 38 -4.44 12.96 -4.07
CA THR A 38 -4.23 11.85 -3.13
C THR A 38 -3.63 10.65 -3.87
N PHE A 39 -2.33 10.42 -3.71
CA PHE A 39 -1.65 9.30 -4.37
C PHE A 39 -1.68 8.03 -3.52
N PHE A 40 -2.23 6.95 -4.08
CA PHE A 40 -2.25 5.65 -3.43
C PHE A 40 -1.63 4.57 -4.33
N ARG A 41 -0.56 3.92 -3.87
CA ARG A 41 0.11 2.84 -4.62
C ARG A 41 -0.65 1.52 -4.42
N SER A 42 -1.55 1.20 -5.34
CA SER A 42 -2.32 -0.05 -5.33
C SER A 42 -2.38 -0.70 -6.71
N ARG A 43 -2.39 -2.03 -6.74
CA ARG A 43 -2.66 -2.82 -7.94
C ARG A 43 -4.15 -2.90 -8.29
N LYS A 44 -5.03 -2.63 -7.32
CA LYS A 44 -6.49 -2.63 -7.50
C LYS A 44 -6.93 -1.30 -8.13
N TRP A 45 -7.59 -1.36 -9.28
CA TRP A 45 -7.99 -0.20 -10.09
C TRP A 45 -9.01 0.72 -9.38
N PHE A 46 -9.96 0.15 -8.63
CA PHE A 46 -11.02 0.90 -7.96
C PHE A 46 -10.50 1.91 -6.93
N HIS A 47 -9.33 1.68 -6.32
CA HIS A 47 -8.72 2.67 -5.41
C HIS A 47 -8.48 4.01 -6.11
N ARG A 48 -8.09 4.00 -7.40
CA ARG A 48 -7.88 5.24 -8.15
C ARG A 48 -9.18 6.03 -8.29
N ILE A 49 -10.28 5.35 -8.59
CA ILE A 49 -11.60 5.98 -8.73
C ILE A 49 -12.09 6.52 -7.39
N PHE A 50 -11.98 5.72 -6.32
CA PHE A 50 -12.40 6.12 -4.98
C PHE A 50 -11.68 7.38 -4.51
N PHE A 51 -10.34 7.42 -4.62
CA PHE A 51 -9.58 8.59 -4.18
C PHE A 51 -9.76 9.80 -5.09
N HIS A 52 -9.97 9.58 -6.39
CA HIS A 52 -10.34 10.66 -7.31
C HIS A 52 -11.68 11.31 -6.91
N PHE A 53 -12.69 10.49 -6.59
CA PHE A 53 -13.98 10.99 -6.10
C PHE A 53 -13.82 11.81 -4.80
N MET A 54 -13.05 11.30 -3.84
CA MET A 54 -12.75 12.03 -2.60
C MET A 54 -12.05 13.36 -2.86
N ASP A 55 -11.08 13.41 -3.78
CA ASP A 55 -10.38 14.64 -4.15
C ASP A 55 -11.34 15.65 -4.81
N VAL A 56 -12.23 15.21 -5.69
CA VAL A 56 -13.28 16.05 -6.31
C VAL A 56 -14.21 16.63 -5.24
N CYS A 57 -14.68 15.81 -4.30
CA CYS A 57 -15.52 16.27 -3.19
C CYS A 57 -14.81 17.34 -2.35
N LEU A 58 -13.53 17.14 -2.02
CA LEU A 58 -12.76 18.10 -1.22
C LEU A 58 -12.53 19.43 -1.97
N VAL A 59 -12.22 19.37 -3.27
CA VAL A 59 -12.07 20.58 -4.09
C VAL A 59 -13.39 21.35 -4.18
N ASN A 60 -14.50 20.66 -4.41
CA ASN A 60 -15.83 21.28 -4.46
C ASN A 60 -16.21 21.91 -3.11
N ALA A 61 -15.99 21.19 -2.00
CA ALA A 61 -16.23 21.73 -0.66
C ALA A 61 -15.39 22.98 -0.38
N TRP A 62 -14.13 23.01 -0.83
CA TRP A 62 -13.27 24.18 -0.71
C TRP A 62 -13.77 25.37 -1.53
N LEU A 63 -14.30 25.14 -2.73
CA LEU A 63 -14.90 26.20 -3.56
C LEU A 63 -16.13 26.81 -2.89
N VAL A 64 -16.99 25.98 -2.29
CA VAL A 64 -18.16 26.43 -1.51
C VAL A 64 -17.68 27.24 -0.28
N TYR A 65 -16.76 26.70 0.51
CA TYR A 65 -16.17 27.42 1.65
C TYR A 65 -15.62 28.81 1.25
N ARG A 66 -14.91 28.90 0.13
CA ARG A 66 -14.39 30.18 -0.38
C ARG A 66 -15.49 31.14 -0.80
N ARG A 67 -16.61 30.64 -1.29
CA ARG A 67 -17.78 31.45 -1.65
C ARG A 67 -18.42 31.99 -0.37
N ASP A 68 -18.68 31.14 0.61
CA ASP A 68 -19.31 31.50 1.87
C ASP A 68 -18.49 32.53 2.64
N MET A 69 -17.16 32.41 2.65
CA MET A 69 -16.28 33.40 3.28
C MET A 69 -16.35 34.79 2.62
N LYS A 70 -16.59 34.84 1.30
CA LYS A 70 -16.79 36.12 0.59
C LYS A 70 -18.15 36.72 0.89
N GLU A 71 -19.20 35.89 0.89
CA GLU A 71 -20.58 36.34 1.14
C GLU A 71 -20.78 36.80 2.59
N THR A 72 -20.07 36.19 3.55
CA THR A 72 -20.13 36.55 4.98
C THR A 72 -19.23 37.75 5.34
N ALA A 73 -18.56 38.38 4.36
CA ALA A 73 -17.64 39.50 4.55
C ALA A 73 -16.59 39.25 5.66
N SER A 74 -16.10 38.02 5.77
CA SER A 74 -15.06 37.69 6.74
C SER A 74 -13.80 38.52 6.49
N VAL A 75 -13.24 39.09 7.56
CA VAL A 75 -11.99 39.86 7.54
C VAL A 75 -10.79 38.95 7.20
N GLU A 76 -10.90 37.66 7.52
CA GLU A 76 -9.86 36.67 7.27
C GLU A 76 -9.86 36.15 5.82
N LYS A 77 -8.64 35.98 5.28
CA LYS A 77 -8.45 35.36 3.97
C LYS A 77 -8.82 33.87 4.04
N PRO A 78 -9.51 33.33 3.02
CA PRO A 78 -9.85 31.92 3.02
C PRO A 78 -8.60 31.04 2.97
N LEU A 79 -8.66 29.89 3.62
CA LEU A 79 -7.60 28.88 3.59
C LEU A 79 -7.23 28.50 2.15
N THR A 80 -5.94 28.27 1.92
CA THR A 80 -5.47 27.64 0.68
C THR A 80 -5.99 26.20 0.60
N LEU A 81 -6.11 25.64 -0.61
CA LEU A 81 -6.63 24.28 -0.80
C LEU A 81 -5.85 23.25 0.03
N TYR A 82 -4.52 23.37 0.11
CA TYR A 82 -3.69 22.53 0.97
C TYR A 82 -4.09 22.60 2.45
N LEU A 83 -4.18 23.81 3.00
CA LEU A 83 -4.52 24.01 4.41
C LEU A 83 -5.95 23.57 4.71
N PHE A 84 -6.88 23.78 3.78
CA PHE A 84 -8.24 23.29 3.89
C PHE A 84 -8.28 21.75 3.98
N LYS A 85 -7.57 21.04 3.09
CA LYS A 85 -7.47 19.57 3.15
C LYS A 85 -6.86 19.09 4.47
N ALA A 86 -5.84 19.78 4.97
CA ALA A 86 -5.21 19.48 6.27
C ALA A 86 -6.15 19.75 7.46
N ALA A 87 -6.94 20.81 7.42
CA ALA A 87 -7.93 21.11 8.46
C ALA A 87 -9.04 20.05 8.48
N VAL A 88 -9.55 19.66 7.31
CA VAL A 88 -10.57 18.59 7.19
C VAL A 88 -10.02 17.27 7.73
N SER A 89 -8.78 16.90 7.39
CA SER A 89 -8.20 15.66 7.89
C SER A 89 -8.03 15.67 9.41
N GLU A 90 -7.62 16.79 10.00
CA GLU A 90 -7.45 16.91 11.44
C GLU A 90 -8.80 16.85 12.19
N VAL A 91 -9.84 17.51 11.66
CA VAL A 91 -11.20 17.44 12.22
C VAL A 91 -11.72 16.01 12.17
N LEU A 92 -11.62 15.34 11.02
CA LEU A 92 -12.07 13.95 10.86
C LEU A 92 -11.26 12.99 11.73
N ARG A 93 -9.97 13.24 11.94
CA ARG A 93 -9.12 12.44 12.84
C ARG A 93 -9.57 12.56 14.29
N LYS A 94 -9.90 13.78 14.74
CA LYS A 94 -10.39 14.04 16.10
C LYS A 94 -11.78 13.46 16.33
N GLN A 95 -12.69 13.59 15.35
CA GLN A 95 -14.05 13.02 15.42
C GLN A 95 -14.07 11.50 15.44
N ASN A 96 -13.10 10.86 14.75
CA ASN A 96 -12.94 9.41 14.76
C ASN A 96 -12.03 8.91 15.88
N GLN A 97 -11.69 9.74 16.88
CA GLN A 97 -11.18 9.18 18.12
C GLN A 97 -12.29 8.35 18.73
N PRO A 98 -12.13 7.03 18.84
CA PRO A 98 -13.15 6.24 19.50
C PRO A 98 -13.28 6.75 20.93
N ILE A 99 -14.50 6.92 21.42
CA ILE A 99 -14.79 6.90 22.86
C ILE A 99 -14.23 5.58 23.35
N MET A 100 -12.97 5.60 23.81
CA MET A 100 -12.23 4.48 24.38
C MET A 100 -12.70 3.12 23.84
N GLN A 101 -12.71 2.92 22.52
CA GLN A 101 -12.95 1.59 21.99
C GLN A 101 -11.72 0.82 22.40
N LYS A 102 -11.87 -0.05 23.41
CA LYS A 102 -10.90 -1.08 23.77
C LYS A 102 -10.23 -1.54 22.48
N PRO A 103 -8.89 -1.64 22.43
CA PRO A 103 -8.21 -2.14 21.25
C PRO A 103 -8.97 -3.38 20.82
N ARG A 104 -9.50 -3.39 19.58
CA ARG A 104 -10.16 -4.58 19.04
C ARG A 104 -9.19 -5.70 19.32
N MET A 105 -9.59 -6.61 20.21
CA MET A 105 -8.74 -7.64 20.76
C MET A 105 -8.46 -8.63 19.62
N GLY A 106 -7.55 -8.25 18.72
CA GLY A 106 -6.73 -9.20 18.02
C GLY A 106 -6.01 -10.04 19.06
N ARG A 107 -5.75 -11.29 18.69
CA ARG A 107 -5.05 -12.36 19.42
C ARG A 107 -4.46 -11.92 20.77
N PRO A 108 -4.85 -12.55 21.90
CA PRO A 108 -4.39 -12.17 23.23
C PRO A 108 -2.88 -11.90 23.24
N PHE A 109 -2.52 -10.71 23.72
CA PHE A 109 -1.14 -10.31 23.96
C PHE A 109 -0.63 -11.13 25.14
N THR A 110 -0.18 -12.35 24.87
CA THR A 110 0.93 -12.88 25.66
C THR A 110 2.13 -11.98 25.34
N PRO A 111 2.89 -11.50 26.34
CA PRO A 111 4.16 -10.83 26.12
C PRO A 111 5.14 -11.87 25.57
N GLN A 112 4.95 -12.25 24.30
CA GLN A 112 5.99 -12.85 23.51
C GLN A 112 6.86 -11.68 23.04
N PRO A 113 8.19 -11.81 23.10
CA PRO A 113 9.08 -10.82 22.50
C PRO A 113 8.62 -10.57 21.07
N ASP A 114 8.48 -9.30 20.71
CA ASP A 114 8.00 -8.84 19.41
C ASP A 114 8.55 -9.74 18.28
N PRO A 115 7.71 -10.29 17.38
CA PRO A 115 8.23 -10.77 16.12
C PRO A 115 8.54 -9.53 15.29
N ALA A 116 9.60 -8.81 15.67
CA ALA A 116 10.25 -7.81 14.84
C ALA A 116 10.33 -8.40 13.43
N ARG A 117 9.58 -7.78 12.49
CA ARG A 117 9.61 -8.02 11.04
C ARG A 117 10.29 -9.33 10.66
N GLY A 118 9.63 -10.46 10.90
CA GLY A 118 10.13 -11.80 10.62
C GLY A 118 11.65 -11.89 10.61
N TYR A 119 12.28 -11.82 11.79
CA TYR A 119 13.71 -12.07 11.96
C TYR A 119 14.07 -13.28 11.12
N LYS A 120 14.65 -13.04 9.93
CA LYS A 120 15.22 -14.13 9.15
C LYS A 120 16.26 -14.69 10.09
N ARG A 121 16.02 -15.89 10.63
CA ARG A 121 17.04 -16.61 11.39
C ARG A 121 18.31 -16.49 10.56
N LYS A 122 19.32 -15.80 11.10
CA LYS A 122 20.62 -15.72 10.46
C LYS A 122 21.02 -17.17 10.21
N LEU A 123 21.35 -17.49 8.95
CA LEU A 123 21.95 -18.79 8.68
C LEU A 123 23.23 -18.88 9.54
N PRO A 124 23.58 -20.07 10.03
CA PRO A 124 24.90 -20.28 10.63
C PRO A 124 26.00 -19.76 9.70
N GLN A 125 27.15 -19.37 10.25
CA GLN A 125 28.30 -18.98 9.43
C GLN A 125 28.72 -20.14 8.52
N ASP A 126 29.20 -19.81 7.32
CA ASP A 126 29.55 -20.80 6.29
C ASP A 126 30.56 -21.84 6.80
N GLU A 127 31.50 -21.43 7.65
CA GLU A 127 32.46 -22.34 8.33
C GLU A 127 31.76 -23.45 9.12
N VAL A 128 30.70 -23.11 9.86
CA VAL A 128 29.93 -24.07 10.66
C VAL A 128 29.05 -24.94 9.76
N ILE A 129 28.67 -24.45 8.59
CA ILE A 129 27.84 -25.20 7.63
C ILE A 129 28.65 -26.34 7.01
N VAL A 130 29.91 -26.10 6.67
CA VAL A 130 30.78 -27.05 5.95
C VAL A 130 31.80 -27.76 6.85
N ASP A 131 31.74 -27.59 8.16
CA ASP A 131 32.68 -28.23 9.09
C ASP A 131 32.54 -29.76 9.18
N GLN A 132 31.57 -30.37 8.48
CA GLN A 132 31.28 -31.81 8.43
C GLN A 132 31.09 -32.48 9.82
N MET A 133 30.95 -31.70 10.89
CA MET A 133 30.92 -32.21 12.26
C MET A 133 29.56 -31.97 12.92
N GLY A 134 28.85 -33.04 13.27
CA GLY A 134 27.61 -32.95 14.04
C GLY A 134 26.38 -32.48 13.24
N HIS A 135 26.41 -32.56 11.91
CA HIS A 135 25.25 -32.31 11.06
C HIS A 135 24.44 -33.57 10.85
N PHE A 136 23.43 -33.79 11.70
CA PHE A 136 22.54 -34.95 11.60
C PHE A 136 21.14 -34.55 11.11
N PRO A 137 20.52 -35.36 10.24
CA PRO A 137 19.14 -35.14 9.83
C PRO A 137 18.18 -35.53 10.96
N GLY A 138 17.29 -34.61 11.31
CA GLY A 138 16.11 -34.85 12.14
C GLY A 138 14.82 -34.64 11.33
N SER A 139 13.72 -35.19 11.81
CA SER A 139 12.38 -34.98 11.23
C SER A 139 11.46 -34.33 12.25
N ASN A 140 10.56 -33.46 11.81
CA ASN A 140 9.50 -32.90 12.65
C ASN A 140 8.19 -32.81 11.86
N SER A 141 7.07 -32.53 12.53
CA SER A 141 5.77 -32.36 11.88
C SER A 141 5.65 -31.05 11.07
N LEU A 142 6.63 -30.14 11.16
CA LEU A 142 6.62 -28.83 10.53
C LEU A 142 7.24 -28.88 9.14
N ARG A 143 6.39 -28.92 8.12
CA ARG A 143 6.85 -28.85 6.72
C ARG A 143 7.24 -27.43 6.32
N LYS A 144 8.53 -27.18 6.06
CA LYS A 144 9.05 -25.86 5.61
C LYS A 144 9.74 -25.94 4.26
N ARG A 145 9.96 -24.78 3.64
CA ARG A 145 10.71 -24.68 2.37
C ARG A 145 12.17 -25.06 2.61
N CYS A 146 12.72 -25.85 1.69
CA CYS A 146 14.14 -26.17 1.66
C CYS A 146 14.98 -24.88 1.63
N LYS A 147 16.11 -24.89 2.32
CA LYS A 147 17.04 -23.75 2.37
C LYS A 147 18.20 -23.83 1.39
N ASN A 148 18.39 -24.95 0.71
CA ASN A 148 19.31 -25.02 -0.40
C ASN A 148 18.84 -24.10 -1.54
N THR A 149 19.75 -23.29 -2.10
CA THR A 149 19.48 -22.23 -3.08
C THR A 149 18.88 -22.76 -4.38
N SER A 150 19.26 -23.98 -4.78
CA SER A 150 18.76 -24.68 -5.97
C SER A 150 17.42 -25.40 -5.76
N CYS A 151 16.81 -25.31 -4.57
CA CYS A 151 15.63 -26.10 -4.20
C CYS A 151 14.37 -25.26 -3.97
N ILE A 152 13.28 -25.63 -4.65
CA ILE A 152 11.94 -25.04 -4.48
C ILE A 152 11.07 -25.90 -3.53
N GLY A 153 11.50 -27.12 -3.24
CA GLY A 153 10.74 -28.12 -2.48
C GLY A 153 10.45 -27.75 -1.03
N LYS A 154 9.54 -28.52 -0.42
CA LYS A 154 9.20 -28.44 1.01
C LYS A 154 9.47 -29.78 1.69
N THR A 155 10.08 -29.72 2.86
CA THR A 155 10.58 -30.88 3.61
C THR A 155 10.23 -30.74 5.10
N THR A 156 10.07 -31.87 5.76
CA THR A 156 9.98 -32.02 7.23
C THR A 156 11.35 -32.30 7.85
N THR A 157 12.33 -32.67 7.02
CA THR A 157 13.70 -32.97 7.43
C THR A 157 14.47 -31.67 7.67
N PHE A 158 15.24 -31.64 8.75
CA PHE A 158 16.05 -30.49 9.14
C PHE A 158 17.37 -30.92 9.77
N CYS A 159 18.39 -30.08 9.69
CA CYS A 159 19.67 -30.33 10.37
C CYS A 159 19.55 -30.02 11.86
N LEU A 160 19.96 -30.96 12.72
CA LEU A 160 19.92 -30.81 14.18
C LEU A 160 20.86 -29.70 14.69
N LYS A 161 21.97 -29.45 14.00
CA LYS A 161 22.93 -28.38 14.34
C LYS A 161 22.52 -27.03 13.77
N CYS A 162 22.32 -26.95 12.45
CA CYS A 162 22.00 -25.71 11.76
C CYS A 162 20.54 -25.25 11.87
N LYS A 163 19.62 -26.14 12.30
CA LYS A 163 18.17 -25.90 12.40
C LYS A 163 17.53 -25.42 11.08
N VAL A 164 18.14 -25.76 9.94
CA VAL A 164 17.66 -25.47 8.58
C VAL A 164 16.96 -26.68 7.98
N HIS A 165 15.90 -26.45 7.19
CA HIS A 165 15.15 -27.53 6.55
C HIS A 165 15.76 -27.84 5.19
N LEU A 166 16.13 -29.11 4.97
CA LEU A 166 16.85 -29.58 3.78
C LEU A 166 16.19 -30.86 3.26
N CYS A 167 16.10 -31.01 1.94
CA CYS A 167 15.50 -32.19 1.32
C CYS A 167 16.46 -33.37 1.35
N ILE A 168 15.97 -34.54 1.76
CA ILE A 168 16.65 -35.83 1.61
C ILE A 168 15.65 -36.75 0.92
N THR A 169 15.91 -37.09 -0.34
CA THR A 169 15.06 -37.94 -1.18
C THR A 169 15.93 -38.74 -2.13
N SER A 170 15.40 -39.80 -2.73
CA SER A 170 16.16 -40.68 -3.65
C SER A 170 16.77 -39.98 -4.87
N PHE A 171 16.21 -38.85 -5.32
CA PHE A 171 16.67 -38.13 -6.51
C PHE A 171 17.45 -36.83 -6.21
N ARG A 172 17.47 -36.40 -4.94
CA ARG A 172 18.11 -35.14 -4.54
C ARG A 172 18.46 -35.18 -3.06
N ASN A 173 19.71 -34.87 -2.76
CA ASN A 173 20.21 -34.79 -1.39
C ASN A 173 20.71 -33.38 -1.08
N CYS A 174 19.76 -32.47 -0.88
CA CYS A 174 20.07 -31.09 -0.53
C CYS A 174 20.70 -30.94 0.86
N PHE A 175 20.72 -32.01 1.67
CA PHE A 175 21.42 -32.03 2.95
C PHE A 175 22.93 -32.11 2.73
N CYS A 176 23.37 -33.09 1.93
CA CYS A 176 24.78 -33.24 1.54
C CYS A 176 25.30 -32.00 0.80
N ASP A 177 24.57 -31.53 -0.22
CA ASP A 177 24.94 -30.33 -0.99
C ASP A 177 25.16 -29.10 -0.10
N PHE A 178 24.29 -28.92 0.90
CA PHE A 178 24.34 -27.75 1.78
C PHE A 178 25.49 -27.83 2.77
N HIS A 179 25.91 -29.03 3.17
CA HIS A 179 26.96 -29.26 4.16
C HIS A 179 28.33 -29.61 3.56
N GLY A 180 28.46 -29.62 2.23
CA GLY A 180 29.69 -30.03 1.55
C GLY A 180 30.10 -31.47 1.88
N ILE A 181 29.11 -32.34 2.10
CA ILE A 181 29.33 -33.77 2.36
C ILE A 181 29.26 -34.49 1.02
N ASP A 182 30.29 -35.25 0.67
CA ASP A 182 30.26 -36.16 -0.47
C ASP A 182 29.53 -37.46 -0.06
N PRO A 183 28.35 -37.75 -0.61
CA PRO A 183 27.61 -38.97 -0.27
C PRO A 183 28.33 -40.25 -0.71
N ASP A 184 29.21 -40.17 -1.72
CA ASP A 184 29.85 -41.33 -2.34
C ASP A 184 31.20 -41.71 -1.66
N GLN A 185 31.59 -40.97 -0.61
CA GLN A 185 32.86 -41.20 0.10
C GLN A 185 32.84 -42.47 1.00
N TYR A 186 31.68 -43.06 1.23
CA TYR A 186 31.49 -44.18 2.18
C TYR A 186 30.84 -45.43 1.57
N ASP A 187 30.67 -45.45 0.24
CA ASP A 187 30.30 -46.63 -0.54
C ASP A 187 31.54 -47.41 -1.00
#